data_AF-A0A5C5V4E5-F1
#
_entry.id   AF-A0A5C5V4E5-F1
#
_cell.length_a   1.000
_cell.length_b   1.000
_cell.length_c   1.000
_cell.angle_alpha   90.00
_cell.angle_beta   90.00
_cell.angle_gamma   90.00
#
_symmetry.space_group_name_H-M   'P 1'
#
loop_
_entity.id
_entity.type
_entity.pdbx_description
1 polymer ?
#
loop_
_entity_poly.entity_id
_entity_poly.type
_entity_poly.pdbx_seq_one_letter_code
_entity_poly.pdbx_strand_id
1 'polypeptide(L)'
;MSTQRSTTNNSCQQDAEFAPVTSTMTDQIHNAWLHAVLDVLEGLHHTCPSCKNGEVKAVFFGDQQSRRGYILAWCDRCNTGIHISRAKANKNVHIESRDPDNPLHKQIPNFRPIF
;
A
#
# COMPACT_ATOMS: atom_id res chain seq x y z
N MET A 1 -27.84 46.45 27.08
CA MET A 1 -26.52 46.11 27.65
C MET A 1 -25.91 45.04 26.76
N SER A 2 -24.74 45.37 26.23
CA SER A 2 -24.16 44.81 25.01
C SER A 2 -23.60 43.40 25.16
N THR A 3 -23.79 42.63 24.09
CA THR A 3 -23.16 41.36 23.74
C THR A 3 -21.64 41.48 23.72
N GLN A 4 -20.92 40.65 24.49
CA GLN A 4 -19.53 40.26 24.19
C GLN A 4 -19.25 38.85 24.71
N ARG A 5 -18.91 37.92 23.82
CA ARG A 5 -17.98 36.84 24.14
C ARG A 5 -17.25 36.36 22.88
N SER A 6 -16.02 36.84 22.80
CA SER A 6 -14.81 36.19 22.30
C SER A 6 -14.88 35.41 21.00
N THR A 7 -14.48 36.09 19.92
CA THR A 7 -13.81 35.50 18.76
C THR A 7 -12.48 34.86 19.19
N THR A 8 -12.37 33.53 19.11
CA THR A 8 -11.08 32.86 19.05
C THR A 8 -10.60 32.85 17.60
N ASN A 9 -9.48 33.52 17.38
CA ASN A 9 -8.78 33.67 16.11
C ASN A 9 -8.36 32.30 15.54
N ASN A 10 -8.86 31.97 14.35
CA ASN A 10 -8.28 30.94 13.50
C ASN A 10 -7.09 31.53 12.74
N SER A 11 -5.91 31.45 13.34
CA SER A 11 -4.64 31.78 12.69
C SER A 11 -3.99 30.50 12.17
N CYS A 12 -4.38 30.09 10.97
CA CYS A 12 -3.57 29.21 10.11
C CYS A 12 -3.60 29.81 8.70
N GLN A 13 -2.91 30.94 8.55
CA GLN A 13 -2.44 31.38 7.24
C GLN A 13 -1.40 30.35 6.77
N GLN A 14 -1.73 29.67 5.68
CA GLN A 14 -0.77 28.92 4.87
C GLN A 14 -0.99 29.35 3.42
N ASP A 15 -0.40 30.49 3.07
CA ASP A 15 -0.01 30.76 1.69
C ASP A 15 1.20 29.87 1.40
N ALA A 16 0.94 28.58 1.18
CA ALA A 16 1.90 27.68 0.56
C ALA A 16 1.64 27.75 -0.95
N GLU A 17 2.49 28.50 -1.65
CA GLU A 17 2.62 28.42 -3.10
C GLU A 17 2.91 26.96 -3.45
N PHE A 18 1.89 26.23 -3.92
CA PHE A 18 2.02 24.81 -4.27
C PHE A 18 2.92 24.72 -5.51
N ALA A 19 4.21 24.51 -5.29
CA ALA A 19 5.10 24.06 -6.36
C ALA A 19 4.50 22.80 -7.00
N PRO A 20 4.55 22.66 -8.34
CA PRO A 20 4.04 21.46 -8.99
C PRO A 20 4.82 20.26 -8.44
N VAL A 21 4.11 19.29 -7.85
CA VAL A 21 4.68 17.99 -7.49
C VAL A 21 5.20 17.34 -8.77
N THR A 22 6.51 17.38 -8.96
CA THR A 22 7.19 16.62 -10.00
C THR A 22 7.36 15.19 -9.49
N SER A 23 6.49 14.29 -9.96
CA SER A 23 6.56 12.87 -9.64
C SER A 23 7.89 12.29 -10.15
N THR A 24 8.66 11.68 -9.25
CA THR A 24 9.92 11.00 -9.57
C THR A 24 9.64 9.64 -10.23
N MET A 25 10.63 9.06 -10.93
CA MET A 25 10.50 7.70 -11.49
C MET A 25 10.19 6.66 -10.40
N THR A 26 10.68 6.87 -9.17
CA THR A 26 10.38 6.01 -8.02
C THR A 26 8.89 6.06 -7.67
N ASP A 27 8.28 7.25 -7.67
CA ASP A 27 6.84 7.41 -7.41
C ASP A 27 6.00 6.69 -8.47
N GLN A 28 6.43 6.75 -9.74
CA GLN A 28 5.73 6.07 -10.84
C GLN A 28 5.77 4.56 -10.70
N ILE A 29 6.95 3.99 -10.39
CA ILE A 29 7.09 2.55 -10.16
C ILE A 29 6.28 2.13 -8.92
N HIS A 30 6.32 2.92 -7.83
CA HIS A 30 5.54 2.64 -6.63
C HIS A 30 4.04 2.63 -6.92
N ASN A 31 3.52 3.63 -7.63
CA ASN A 31 2.11 3.69 -8.01
C ASN A 31 1.71 2.53 -8.93
N ALA A 32 2.58 2.13 -9.86
CA ALA A 32 2.33 0.96 -10.70
C ALA A 32 2.23 -0.34 -9.87
N TRP A 33 2.99 -0.46 -8.78
CA TRP A 33 2.82 -1.57 -7.83
C TRP A 33 1.54 -1.47 -7.02
N LEU A 34 1.09 -0.28 -6.62
CA LEU A 34 -0.21 -0.11 -5.95
C LEU A 34 -1.36 -0.55 -6.85
N HIS A 35 -1.34 -0.18 -8.13
CA HIS A 35 -2.34 -0.63 -9.11
C HIS A 35 -2.30 -2.15 -9.29
N ALA A 36 -1.11 -2.73 -9.45
CA ALA A 36 -0.97 -4.18 -9.56
C ALA A 36 -1.52 -4.93 -8.34
N VAL A 37 -1.37 -4.38 -7.13
CA VAL A 37 -1.95 -4.98 -5.92
C VAL A 37 -3.46 -5.00 -5.96
N LEU A 38 -4.10 -3.91 -6.39
CA LEU A 38 -5.56 -3.86 -6.48
C LEU A 38 -6.09 -4.92 -7.45
N ASP A 39 -5.52 -4.98 -8.64
CA ASP A 39 -5.90 -5.95 -9.68
C ASP A 39 -5.76 -7.39 -9.16
N VAL A 40 -4.61 -7.73 -8.57
CA VAL A 40 -4.34 -9.09 -8.09
C VAL A 40 -5.25 -9.48 -6.93
N LEU A 41 -5.55 -8.55 -6.01
CA LEU A 41 -6.49 -8.80 -4.91
C LEU A 41 -7.94 -8.96 -5.38
N GLU A 42 -8.29 -8.44 -6.56
CA GLU A 42 -9.57 -8.67 -7.24
C GLU A 42 -9.58 -9.94 -8.11
N GLY A 43 -8.48 -10.70 -8.11
CA GLY A 43 -8.34 -11.95 -8.87
C GLY A 43 -7.90 -11.78 -10.32
N LEU A 44 -7.42 -10.59 -10.68
CA LEU A 44 -6.88 -10.31 -12.02
C LEU A 44 -5.38 -10.61 -12.07
N HIS A 45 -4.86 -10.80 -13.29
CA HIS A 45 -3.43 -10.96 -13.51
C HIS A 45 -2.80 -9.61 -13.81
N HIS A 46 -1.59 -9.36 -13.30
CA HIS A 46 -0.85 -8.14 -13.60
C HIS A 46 0.64 -8.45 -13.84
N THR A 47 1.20 -7.92 -14.92
CA THR A 47 2.62 -8.07 -15.25
C THR A 47 3.48 -7.26 -14.28
N CYS A 48 4.65 -7.79 -13.90
CA CYS A 48 5.56 -7.12 -12.98
C CYS A 48 5.93 -5.69 -13.43
N PRO A 49 5.65 -4.66 -12.62
CA PRO A 49 6.00 -3.28 -12.95
C PRO A 49 7.51 -3.06 -13.12
N SER A 50 8.34 -3.80 -12.39
CA SER A 50 9.80 -3.64 -12.35
C SER A 50 10.55 -4.36 -13.48
N CYS A 51 10.24 -5.62 -13.78
CA CYS A 51 11.02 -6.42 -14.74
C CYS A 51 10.25 -6.79 -16.02
N LYS A 52 8.93 -6.58 -16.08
CA LYS A 52 8.04 -6.90 -17.21
C LYS A 52 7.98 -8.39 -17.63
N ASN A 53 8.73 -9.27 -16.96
CA ASN A 53 8.95 -10.66 -17.36
C ASN A 53 8.32 -11.70 -16.41
N GLY A 54 7.51 -11.27 -15.46
CA GLY A 54 6.85 -12.14 -14.49
C GLY A 54 5.50 -11.60 -14.08
N GLU A 55 4.78 -12.36 -13.26
CA GLU A 55 3.48 -11.96 -12.74
C GLU A 55 3.59 -11.43 -11.30
N VAL A 56 2.74 -10.47 -10.98
CA VAL A 56 2.57 -10.01 -9.60
C VAL A 56 1.70 -11.01 -8.85
N LYS A 57 2.19 -11.42 -7.69
CA LYS A 57 1.45 -12.17 -6.68
C LYS A 57 1.24 -11.23 -5.49
N ALA A 58 0.08 -11.31 -4.85
CA ALA A 58 -0.25 -10.52 -3.68
C ALA A 58 -1.03 -11.36 -2.68
N VAL A 59 -0.73 -11.15 -1.40
CA VAL A 59 -1.43 -11.81 -0.30
C VAL A 59 -1.73 -10.78 0.78
N PHE A 60 -2.97 -10.82 1.29
CA PHE A 60 -3.37 -10.02 2.44
C PHE A 60 -3.25 -10.87 3.71
N PHE A 61 -2.37 -10.46 4.62
CA PHE A 61 -2.23 -11.09 5.93
C PHE A 61 -2.89 -10.25 7.00
N GLY A 62 -3.71 -10.86 7.86
CA GLY A 62 -4.36 -10.10 8.91
C GLY A 62 -5.30 -10.90 9.79
N ASP A 63 -6.04 -10.15 10.59
CA ASP A 63 -7.10 -10.68 11.44
C ASP A 63 -8.42 -10.75 10.65
N GLN A 64 -9.06 -11.93 10.66
CA GLN A 64 -10.29 -12.17 9.90
C GLN A 64 -11.47 -11.37 10.44
N GLN A 65 -11.53 -11.11 11.76
CA GLN A 65 -12.66 -10.40 12.38
C GLN A 65 -12.62 -8.90 12.07
N SER A 66 -11.50 -8.24 12.34
CA SER A 66 -11.32 -6.80 12.12
C SER A 66 -11.03 -6.45 10.65
N ARG A 67 -10.68 -7.44 9.82
CA ARG A 67 -10.23 -7.27 8.42
C ARG A 67 -9.01 -6.35 8.29
N ARG A 68 -8.22 -6.19 9.37
CA ARG A 68 -7.03 -5.33 9.40
C ARG A 68 -5.76 -6.16 9.33
N GLY A 69 -4.77 -5.63 8.65
CA GLY A 69 -3.54 -6.37 8.42
C GLY A 69 -2.55 -5.59 7.57
N TYR A 70 -1.85 -6.32 6.71
CA TYR A 70 -0.88 -5.78 5.77
C TYR A 70 -0.90 -6.62 4.49
N ILE A 71 -0.45 -6.01 3.40
CA ILE A 71 -0.37 -6.67 2.10
C ILE A 71 1.10 -6.86 1.76
N LEU A 72 1.43 -8.06 1.29
CA LEU A 72 2.70 -8.32 0.64
C LEU A 72 2.43 -8.62 -0.83
N ALA A 73 3.11 -7.91 -1.71
CA ALA A 73 3.04 -8.16 -3.14
C ALA A 73 4.44 -8.25 -3.73
N TRP A 74 4.66 -9.18 -4.64
CA TRP A 74 5.96 -9.46 -5.22
C TRP A 74 5.82 -10.02 -6.64
N CYS A 75 6.90 -9.99 -7.39
CA CYS A 75 7.00 -10.69 -8.66
C CYS A 75 7.59 -12.08 -8.45
N ASP A 76 6.97 -13.09 -9.06
CA ASP A 76 7.42 -14.49 -9.04
C ASP A 76 8.75 -14.75 -9.77
N ARG A 77 9.29 -13.76 -10.49
CA ARG A 77 10.55 -13.87 -11.24
C ARG A 77 11.69 -13.07 -10.62
N CYS A 78 11.47 -11.78 -10.36
CA CYS A 78 12.52 -10.91 -9.85
C CYS A 78 12.50 -10.74 -8.31
N ASN A 79 11.49 -11.28 -7.64
CA ASN A 79 11.27 -11.19 -6.18
C ASN A 79 11.23 -9.74 -5.64
N THR A 80 11.08 -8.76 -6.53
CA THR A 80 10.87 -7.36 -6.17
C THR A 80 9.40 -7.13 -5.87
N GLY A 81 9.09 -6.19 -4.98
CA GLY A 81 7.71 -5.83 -4.69
C GLY A 81 7.53 -4.79 -3.60
N ILE A 82 6.32 -4.73 -3.04
CA ILE A 82 5.93 -3.76 -2.02
C ILE A 82 5.33 -4.43 -0.79
N HIS A 83 5.50 -3.78 0.35
CA HIS A 83 4.85 -4.12 1.60
C HIS A 83 3.97 -2.96 2.04
N ILE A 84 2.65 -3.15 2.04
CA ILE A 84 1.69 -2.13 2.44
C ILE A 84 1.26 -2.43 3.87
N SER A 85 1.81 -1.66 4.81
CA SER A 85 1.45 -1.77 6.22
C SER A 85 0.06 -1.21 6.50
N ARG A 86 -0.62 -1.73 7.53
CA ARG A 86 -1.88 -1.19 8.08
C ARG A 86 -2.99 -1.04 7.03
N ALA A 87 -3.14 -2.05 6.19
CA ALA A 87 -4.24 -2.13 5.23
C ALA A 87 -5.53 -2.65 5.89
N LYS A 88 -6.68 -2.25 5.35
CA LYS A 88 -7.99 -2.82 5.69
C LYS A 88 -8.55 -3.50 4.45
N ALA A 89 -8.82 -4.78 4.54
CA ALA A 89 -9.34 -5.54 3.43
C ALA A 89 -10.85 -5.26 3.26
N ASN A 90 -11.31 -5.14 2.01
CA ASN A 90 -12.74 -5.05 1.65
C ASN A 90 -13.45 -6.40 1.94
N LYS A 91 -14.73 -6.59 1.60
CA LYS A 91 -15.41 -7.88 1.92
C LYS A 91 -14.97 -9.06 1.05
N ASN A 92 -14.36 -8.80 -0.11
CA ASN A 92 -14.14 -9.82 -1.15
C ASN A 92 -12.70 -10.35 -1.16
N VAL A 93 -11.77 -9.67 -0.50
CA VAL A 93 -10.38 -10.10 -0.40
C VAL A 93 -10.25 -11.30 0.53
N HIS A 94 -9.55 -12.34 0.10
CA HIS A 94 -9.14 -13.43 0.98
C HIS A 94 -8.12 -12.93 2.01
N ILE A 95 -8.30 -13.25 3.28
CA ILE A 95 -7.33 -12.92 4.35
C ILE A 95 -6.67 -14.21 4.80
N GLU A 96 -5.36 -14.26 4.59
CA GLU A 96 -4.49 -15.25 5.20
C GLU A 96 -4.27 -14.89 6.66
N SER A 97 -4.42 -15.90 7.52
CA SER A 97 -4.10 -15.71 8.94
C SER A 97 -2.60 -15.48 9.09
N ARG A 98 -2.24 -14.57 9.98
CA ARG A 98 -0.84 -14.35 10.32
C ARG A 98 -0.34 -15.52 11.15
N ASP A 99 0.41 -16.43 10.55
CA ASP A 99 1.15 -17.46 11.25
C ASP A 99 2.46 -16.87 11.83
N PRO A 100 2.62 -16.80 13.16
CA PRO A 100 3.86 -16.31 13.78
C PRO A 100 5.06 -17.23 13.56
N ASP A 101 4.84 -18.53 13.33
CA ASP A 101 5.90 -19.54 13.18
C ASP A 101 6.38 -19.68 11.72
N ASN A 102 5.56 -19.20 10.77
CA ASN A 102 5.87 -19.15 9.35
C ASN A 102 5.94 -17.70 8.83
N PRO A 103 7.01 -16.95 9.16
CA PRO A 103 7.17 -15.59 8.70
C PRO A 103 7.43 -15.53 7.18
N LEU A 104 6.90 -14.48 6.55
CA LEU A 104 6.82 -14.32 5.10
C LEU A 104 8.12 -14.42 4.32
N HIS A 105 9.23 -14.03 4.93
CA HIS A 105 10.55 -14.14 4.31
C HIS A 105 10.97 -15.59 4.06
N LYS A 106 10.31 -16.57 4.71
CA LYS A 106 10.47 -18.00 4.40
C LYS A 106 9.70 -18.41 3.14
N GLN A 107 8.61 -17.71 2.81
CA GLN A 107 7.75 -18.03 1.68
C GLN A 107 8.28 -17.45 0.36
N ILE A 108 9.00 -16.31 0.43
CA ILE A 108 9.56 -15.65 -0.76
C ILE A 108 11.07 -15.48 -0.56
N PRO A 109 11.89 -16.43 -1.06
CA PRO A 109 13.34 -16.31 -0.98
C PRO A 109 13.82 -15.03 -1.67
N ASN A 110 14.61 -14.22 -0.96
CA ASN A 110 15.23 -12.98 -1.46
C ASN A 110 14.23 -11.87 -1.87
N PHE A 111 13.19 -11.62 -1.08
CA PHE A 111 12.29 -10.48 -1.30
C PHE A 111 13.06 -9.14 -1.30
N ARG A 112 12.87 -8.33 -2.34
CA ARG A 112 13.51 -7.02 -2.53
C ARG A 112 12.46 -5.90 -2.57
N PRO A 113 12.23 -5.18 -1.47
CA PRO A 113 11.26 -4.08 -1.46
C PRO A 113 11.71 -2.93 -2.37
N ILE A 114 10.75 -2.29 -3.04
CA ILE A 114 10.93 -0.95 -3.62
C ILE A 114 10.53 0.10 -2.58
N PHE A 115 11.33 1.14 -2.45
CA PHE A 115 11.08 2.30 -1.59
C PHE A 115 11.17 3.57 -2.42
#